data_AF-A0A218P812-F1
#
_entry.id   AF-A0A218P812-F1
#
_cell.length_a   1.000
_cell.length_b   1.000
_cell.length_c   1.000
_cell.angle_alpha   90.00
_cell.angle_beta   90.00
_cell.angle_gamma   90.00
#
_symmetry.space_group_name_H-M   'P 1'
#
loop_
_entity.id
_entity.type
_entity.pdbx_description
1 polymer ?
#
loop_
_entity_poly.entity_id
_entity_poly.type
_entity_poly.pdbx_seq_one_letter_code
_entity_poly.pdbx_strand_id
1 'polypeptide(L)'
;MTKVAYITLLGRFPWAVVNTYYKLLTMGKKADRIYVFTEERYKDNLPKVVKALETISKAYNLDPIIETEVVPNYGFFVADKKFRELFSRLEREGYRIGLDITSGRKALVAAAIVQVRKFPVEFIVYMGLLDPDFPDRPYMMIPTHMQPIKNFLGDGDVGNQ
;
A
#
# COMPACT_ATOMS: atom_id res chain seq x y z
N MET A 1 17.60 -12.68 0.84
CA MET A 1 16.52 -11.81 0.33
C MET A 1 16.20 -10.78 1.39
N THR A 2 15.92 -9.56 0.99
CA THR A 2 15.56 -8.50 1.93
C THR A 2 14.12 -8.68 2.40
N LYS A 3 13.90 -8.62 3.72
CA LYS A 3 12.55 -8.70 4.29
C LYS A 3 11.81 -7.40 4.03
N VAL A 4 10.62 -7.48 3.43
CA VAL A 4 9.81 -6.30 3.11
C VAL A 4 8.51 -6.35 3.89
N ALA A 5 8.21 -5.27 4.59
CA ALA A 5 6.90 -5.00 5.14
C ALA A 5 6.16 -4.05 4.20
N TYR A 6 5.02 -4.48 3.68
CA TYR A 6 4.18 -3.70 2.77
C TYR A 6 3.16 -2.88 3.56
N ILE A 7 3.27 -1.56 3.51
CA ILE A 7 2.35 -0.63 4.17
C ILE A 7 1.49 -0.03 3.07
N THR A 8 0.18 -0.26 3.12
CA THR A 8 -0.80 0.32 2.19
C THR A 8 -1.85 1.12 2.95
N LEU A 9 -2.43 2.10 2.26
CA LEU A 9 -3.36 3.06 2.83
C LEU A 9 -4.73 2.86 2.19
N LEU A 10 -5.73 2.49 2.98
CA LEU A 10 -7.10 2.33 2.53
C LEU A 10 -7.87 3.66 2.60
N GLY A 11 -8.32 4.12 1.43
CA GLY A 11 -9.23 5.26 1.28
C GLY A 11 -10.62 4.84 0.82
N ARG A 12 -11.25 5.68 0.00
CA ARG A 12 -12.61 5.48 -0.53
C ARG A 12 -12.74 4.22 -1.40
N PHE A 13 -11.70 3.88 -2.16
CA PHE A 13 -11.74 2.85 -3.18
C PHE A 13 -10.88 1.64 -2.77
N PRO A 14 -11.50 0.51 -2.34
CA PRO A 14 -10.79 -0.72 -1.98
C PRO A 14 -9.94 -1.28 -3.12
N TRP A 15 -10.45 -1.21 -4.36
CA TRP A 15 -9.74 -1.71 -5.54
C TRP A 15 -8.40 -1.04 -5.78
N ALA A 16 -8.22 0.21 -5.36
CA ALA A 16 -6.94 0.88 -5.46
C ALA A 16 -5.83 0.15 -4.67
N VAL A 17 -6.17 -0.37 -3.47
CA VAL A 17 -5.25 -1.18 -2.65
C VAL A 17 -5.02 -2.55 -3.30
N VAL A 18 -6.12 -3.21 -3.70
CA VAL A 18 -6.09 -4.57 -4.25
C VAL A 18 -5.31 -4.63 -5.57
N ASN A 19 -5.58 -3.71 -6.49
CA ASN A 19 -4.95 -3.66 -7.80
C ASN A 19 -3.46 -3.31 -7.69
N THR A 20 -3.09 -2.39 -6.80
CA THR A 20 -1.68 -2.05 -6.58
C THR A 20 -0.91 -3.23 -6.01
N TYR A 21 -1.48 -3.91 -5.00
CA TYR A 21 -0.85 -5.11 -4.43
C TYR A 21 -0.67 -6.22 -5.47
N TYR A 22 -1.72 -6.51 -6.26
CA TYR A 22 -1.63 -7.45 -7.37
C TYR A 22 -0.52 -7.07 -8.35
N LYS A 23 -0.46 -5.80 -8.77
CA LYS A 23 0.57 -5.30 -9.68
C LYS A 23 1.98 -5.50 -9.11
N LEU A 24 2.21 -5.18 -7.84
CA LEU A 24 3.51 -5.39 -7.19
C LEU A 24 3.94 -6.86 -7.22
N LEU A 25 3.03 -7.80 -6.94
CA LEU A 25 3.33 -9.22 -7.03
C LEU A 25 3.67 -9.66 -8.46
N THR A 26 2.98 -9.15 -9.49
CA THR A 26 3.34 -9.42 -10.90
C THR A 26 4.73 -8.89 -11.27
N MET A 27 5.21 -7.86 -10.57
CA MET A 27 6.56 -7.31 -10.72
C MET A 27 7.61 -8.03 -9.84
N GLY A 28 7.22 -9.12 -9.16
CA GLY A 28 8.10 -9.88 -8.28
C GLY A 28 8.36 -9.23 -6.91
N LYS A 29 7.66 -8.14 -6.57
CA LYS A 29 7.79 -7.46 -5.28
C LYS A 29 6.92 -8.17 -4.23
N LYS A 30 7.53 -9.08 -3.47
CA LYS A 30 6.88 -9.86 -2.40
C LYS A 30 7.03 -9.16 -1.05
N ALA A 31 6.11 -9.44 -0.12
CA ALA A 31 6.16 -8.93 1.25
C ALA A 31 5.80 -10.04 2.23
N ASP A 32 6.48 -10.07 3.38
CA ASP A 32 6.24 -11.06 4.45
C ASP A 32 5.22 -10.54 5.48
N ARG A 33 5.04 -9.22 5.53
CA ARG A 33 4.04 -8.55 6.36
C ARG A 33 3.30 -7.50 5.57
N ILE A 34 2.01 -7.35 5.84
CA ILE A 34 1.16 -6.33 5.25
C ILE A 34 0.50 -5.53 6.38
N TYR A 35 0.55 -4.20 6.27
CA TYR A 35 -0.10 -3.27 7.17
C TYR A 35 -1.08 -2.42 6.38
N VAL A 36 -2.36 -2.47 6.75
CA VAL A 36 -3.41 -1.66 6.13
C VAL A 36 -3.83 -0.56 7.09
N PHE A 37 -3.47 0.69 6.77
CA PHE A 37 -3.91 1.86 7.52
C PHE A 37 -5.15 2.47 6.90
N THR A 38 -6.15 2.82 7.72
CA THR A 38 -7.37 3.48 7.24
C THR A 38 -7.86 4.53 8.23
N GLU A 39 -8.58 5.53 7.74
CA GLU A 39 -9.40 6.39 8.61
C GLU A 39 -10.70 5.67 9.01
N GLU A 40 -11.25 6.01 10.18
CA GLU A 40 -12.53 5.51 10.73
C GLU A 40 -13.65 5.44 9.68
N ARG A 41 -13.79 6.47 8.84
CA ARG A 41 -14.86 6.53 7.81
C ARG A 41 -14.80 5.44 6.74
N TYR A 42 -13.66 4.76 6.58
CA TYR A 42 -13.48 3.70 5.58
C TYR A 42 -13.23 2.33 6.22
N LYS A 43 -13.35 2.21 7.56
CA LYS A 43 -13.07 0.97 8.28
C LYS A 43 -13.92 -0.22 7.81
N ASP A 44 -15.15 0.04 7.37
CA ASP A 44 -16.07 -1.01 6.91
C ASP A 44 -15.59 -1.70 5.62
N ASN A 45 -14.63 -1.10 4.91
CA ASN A 45 -13.97 -1.72 3.75
C ASN A 45 -12.82 -2.66 4.16
N LEU A 46 -12.30 -2.59 5.39
CA LEU A 46 -11.16 -3.39 5.82
C LEU A 46 -11.37 -4.90 5.64
N PRO A 47 -12.50 -5.51 6.07
CA PRO A 47 -12.68 -6.95 5.94
C PRO A 47 -12.57 -7.43 4.49
N LYS A 48 -13.11 -6.65 3.55
CA LYS A 48 -13.05 -6.95 2.11
C LYS A 48 -11.62 -6.84 1.58
N VAL A 49 -10.89 -5.79 1.97
CA VAL A 49 -9.49 -5.57 1.55
C VAL A 49 -8.58 -6.65 2.11
N VAL A 50 -8.66 -6.95 3.41
CA VAL A 50 -7.87 -8.01 4.04
C VAL A 50 -8.13 -9.34 3.34
N LYS A 51 -9.40 -9.70 3.09
CA LYS A 51 -9.74 -10.93 2.40
C LYS A 51 -9.16 -11.00 0.98
N ALA A 52 -9.19 -9.89 0.25
CA ALA A 52 -8.60 -9.81 -1.08
C ALA A 52 -7.07 -9.98 -1.05
N LEU A 53 -6.39 -9.30 -0.12
CA LEU A 53 -4.93 -9.42 0.08
C LEU A 53 -4.52 -10.85 0.43
N GLU A 54 -5.24 -11.51 1.35
CA GLU A 54 -5.03 -12.93 1.67
C GLU A 54 -5.21 -13.82 0.43
N THR A 55 -6.28 -13.62 -0.33
CA THR A 55 -6.62 -14.45 -1.48
C THR A 55 -5.57 -14.31 -2.58
N ILE A 56 -5.13 -13.08 -2.87
CA ILE A 56 -4.07 -12.80 -3.82
C ILE A 56 -2.74 -13.38 -3.32
N SER A 57 -2.39 -13.19 -2.05
CA SER A 57 -1.15 -13.75 -1.47
C SER A 57 -1.07 -15.26 -1.66
N LYS A 58 -2.15 -15.98 -1.35
CA LYS A 58 -2.23 -17.44 -1.51
C LYS A 58 -2.08 -17.87 -2.97
N ALA A 59 -2.66 -17.13 -3.92
CA ALA A 59 -2.50 -17.42 -5.35
C ALA A 59 -1.03 -17.30 -5.82
N TYR A 60 -0.21 -16.51 -5.13
CA TYR A 60 1.22 -16.37 -5.36
C TYR A 60 2.10 -17.25 -4.44
N ASN A 61 1.49 -18.22 -3.72
CA ASN A 61 2.16 -19.08 -2.73
C ASN A 61 2.85 -18.28 -1.61
N LEU A 62 2.20 -17.20 -1.15
CA LEU A 62 2.63 -16.38 -0.01
C LEU A 62 1.64 -16.51 1.14
N ASP A 63 2.14 -16.34 2.37
CA ASP A 63 1.34 -16.32 3.59
C ASP A 63 1.78 -15.18 4.52
N PRO A 64 1.56 -13.91 4.11
CA PRO A 64 1.99 -12.77 4.89
C PRO A 64 1.10 -12.56 6.11
N ILE A 65 1.68 -12.08 7.21
CA ILE A 65 0.90 -11.60 8.36
C ILE A 65 0.28 -10.26 7.99
N ILE A 66 -1.06 -10.16 8.07
CA ILE A 66 -1.79 -8.93 7.76
C ILE A 66 -2.30 -8.29 9.05
N GLU A 67 -1.84 -7.07 9.34
CA GLU A 67 -2.29 -6.24 10.45
C GLU A 67 -3.05 -5.02 9.91
N THR A 68 -4.08 -4.56 10.63
CA THR A 68 -4.86 -3.39 10.24
C THR A 68 -4.83 -2.32 11.33
N GLU A 69 -4.74 -1.06 10.93
CA GLU A 69 -4.69 0.08 11.84
C GLU A 69 -5.77 1.09 11.44
N VAL A 70 -6.71 1.35 12.35
CA VAL A 70 -7.73 2.39 12.18
C VAL A 70 -7.26 3.64 12.91
N VAL A 71 -7.25 4.77 12.21
CA VAL A 71 -6.95 6.09 12.78
C VAL A 71 -8.21 6.97 12.80
N PRO A 72 -8.33 7.89 13.76
CA PRO A 72 -9.40 8.87 13.75
C PRO A 72 -9.43 9.67 12.44
N ASN A 73 -10.62 10.07 12.01
CA ASN A 73 -10.77 10.98 10.87
C ASN A 73 -9.98 12.28 11.14
N TYR A 74 -9.19 12.74 10.16
CA TYR A 74 -8.31 13.90 10.34
C TYR A 74 -7.27 13.74 11.45
N GLY A 75 -7.04 12.53 11.95
CA GLY A 75 -6.08 12.21 13.01
C GLY A 75 -4.63 12.14 12.51
N PHE A 76 -4.16 13.13 11.74
CA PHE A 76 -2.83 13.09 11.12
C PHE A 76 -1.69 13.07 12.16
N PHE A 77 -1.86 13.68 13.33
CA PHE A 77 -0.92 13.55 14.46
C PHE A 77 -0.88 12.11 15.02
N VAL A 78 -2.04 11.47 15.13
CA VAL A 78 -2.15 10.07 15.60
C VAL A 78 -1.52 9.13 14.57
N ALA A 79 -1.77 9.37 13.29
CA ALA A 79 -1.17 8.61 12.19
C ALA A 79 0.36 8.76 12.16
N ASP A 80 0.90 9.97 12.29
CA ASP A 80 2.35 10.22 12.34
C ASP A 80 3.02 9.40 13.46
N LYS A 81 2.43 9.44 14.67
CA LYS A 81 2.92 8.65 15.80
C LYS A 81 2.88 7.14 15.51
N LYS A 82 1.75 6.63 15.01
CA LYS A 82 1.60 5.20 14.70
C LYS A 82 2.55 4.73 13.60
N PHE A 83 2.74 5.51 12.52
CA PHE A 83 3.71 5.15 11.48
C PHE A 83 5.13 5.14 12.03
N ARG A 84 5.50 6.12 12.85
CA ARG A 84 6.82 6.16 13.48
C ARG A 84 7.07 4.93 14.36
N GLU A 85 6.12 4.60 15.23
CA GLU A 85 6.20 3.41 16.10
C GLU A 85 6.31 2.13 15.28
N LEU A 86 5.49 1.98 14.24
CA LEU A 86 5.53 0.84 13.34
C LEU A 86 6.86 0.74 12.60
N PHE A 87 7.34 1.84 12.00
CA PHE A 87 8.54 1.81 11.16
C PHE A 87 9.79 1.55 12.03
N SER A 88 9.85 2.14 13.23
CA SER A 88 10.91 1.83 14.22
C SER A 88 10.85 0.38 14.72
N ARG A 89 9.66 -0.21 14.84
CA ARG A 89 9.52 -1.65 15.14
C ARG A 89 10.06 -2.51 13.99
N LEU A 90 9.60 -2.23 12.77
CA LEU A 90 9.96 -2.97 11.57
C LEU A 90 11.47 -2.90 11.26
N GLU A 91 12.08 -1.73 11.41
CA GLU A 91 13.53 -1.56 11.25
C GLU A 91 14.32 -2.43 12.24
N ARG A 92 13.94 -2.43 13.54
CA ARG A 92 14.57 -3.30 14.55
C ARG A 92 14.39 -4.78 14.26
N GLU A 93 13.29 -5.15 13.61
CA GLU A 93 13.03 -6.52 13.16
C GLU A 93 13.72 -6.87 11.82
N GLY A 94 14.47 -5.92 11.24
CA GLY A 94 15.26 -6.11 10.01
C GLY A 94 14.46 -5.99 8.71
N TYR A 95 13.27 -5.38 8.75
CA TYR A 95 12.45 -5.11 7.56
C TYR A 95 12.82 -3.79 6.89
N ARG A 96 12.71 -3.78 5.56
CA ARG A 96 12.59 -2.55 4.77
C ARG A 96 11.12 -2.24 4.51
N ILE A 97 10.80 -0.96 4.43
CA ILE A 97 9.44 -0.46 4.21
C ILE A 97 9.13 -0.44 2.72
N GLY A 98 8.08 -1.14 2.30
CA GLY A 98 7.45 -0.94 0.99
C GLY A 98 6.18 -0.12 1.18
N LEU A 99 6.13 1.11 0.71
CA LEU A 99 5.00 2.02 0.94
C LEU A 99 4.14 2.17 -0.32
N ASP A 100 2.86 1.83 -0.23
CA ASP A 100 1.85 2.10 -1.25
C ASP A 100 1.02 3.32 -0.87
N ILE A 101 1.16 4.38 -1.66
CA ILE A 101 0.47 5.66 -1.51
C ILE A 101 -0.67 5.85 -2.52
N THR A 102 -1.08 4.78 -3.22
CA THR A 102 -2.11 4.82 -4.26
C THR A 102 -3.45 5.30 -3.73
N SER A 103 -3.80 4.87 -2.52
CA SER A 103 -5.06 5.19 -1.87
C SER A 103 -4.81 5.88 -0.52
N GLY A 104 -5.89 6.08 0.25
CA GLY A 104 -5.87 6.89 1.46
C GLY A 104 -5.99 8.39 1.20
N ARG A 105 -6.32 9.16 2.23
CA ARG A 105 -6.38 10.61 2.11
C ARG A 105 -4.99 11.24 2.22
N LYS A 106 -4.80 12.37 1.54
CA LYS A 106 -3.54 13.12 1.48
C LYS A 106 -2.86 13.33 2.84
N ALA A 107 -3.64 13.59 3.90
CA ALA A 107 -3.08 13.79 5.24
C ALA A 107 -2.46 12.49 5.81
N LEU A 108 -3.10 11.34 5.59
CA LEU A 108 -2.58 10.03 6.00
C LEU A 108 -1.35 9.64 5.17
N VAL A 109 -1.41 9.88 3.85
CA VAL A 109 -0.28 9.69 2.93
C VAL A 109 0.92 10.53 3.36
N ALA A 110 0.72 11.82 3.65
CA ALA A 110 1.78 12.72 4.10
C ALA A 110 2.41 12.22 5.42
N ALA A 111 1.59 11.79 6.39
CA ALA A 111 2.08 11.25 7.67
C ALA A 111 2.97 10.00 7.50
N ALA A 112 2.67 9.15 6.51
CA ALA A 112 3.51 8.00 6.17
C ALA A 112 4.81 8.42 5.46
N ILE A 113 4.71 9.29 4.44
CA ILE A 113 5.85 9.72 3.62
C ILE A 113 6.91 10.44 4.46
N VAL A 114 6.52 11.28 5.43
CA VAL A 114 7.52 12.00 6.25
C VAL A 114 8.42 11.05 7.06
N GLN A 115 7.96 9.83 7.36
CA GLN A 115 8.78 8.83 8.07
C GLN A 115 9.89 8.26 7.20
N VAL A 116 9.71 8.18 5.88
CA VAL A 116 10.69 7.62 4.92
C VAL A 116 12.09 8.20 5.09
N ARG A 117 12.20 9.47 5.51
CA ARG A 117 13.49 10.14 5.72
C ARG A 117 14.36 9.51 6.81
N LYS A 118 13.77 8.71 7.69
CA LYS A 118 14.42 8.18 8.91
C LYS A 118 14.54 6.66 8.92
N PHE A 119 13.91 5.96 7.99
CA PHE A 119 13.78 4.51 8.03
C PHE A 119 14.15 3.90 6.68
N PRO A 120 14.62 2.64 6.66
CA PRO A 120 15.03 1.98 5.43
C PRO A 120 13.81 1.65 4.56
N VAL A 121 13.75 2.26 3.37
CA VAL A 121 12.64 2.07 2.42
C VAL A 121 13.12 1.32 1.19
N GLU A 122 12.33 0.36 0.74
CA GLU A 122 12.56 -0.45 -0.45
C GLU A 122 11.90 0.15 -1.68
N PHE A 123 10.64 0.61 -1.55
CA PHE A 123 9.92 1.29 -2.62
C PHE A 123 8.84 2.21 -2.05
N ILE A 124 8.47 3.22 -2.84
CA ILE A 124 7.30 4.05 -2.58
C ILE A 124 6.51 4.10 -3.88
N VAL A 125 5.34 3.48 -3.92
CA VAL A 125 4.59 3.30 -5.17
C VAL A 125 3.26 4.02 -5.19
N TYR A 126 2.89 4.48 -6.37
CA TYR A 126 1.58 5.00 -6.71
C TYR A 126 1.14 4.39 -8.03
N MET A 127 -0.03 3.75 -8.04
CA MET A 127 -0.67 3.26 -9.25
C MET A 127 -1.72 4.29 -9.69
N GLY A 128 -1.44 4.99 -10.79
CA GLY A 128 -2.40 5.91 -11.38
C GLY A 128 -3.63 5.17 -11.91
N LEU A 129 -4.76 5.85 -11.92
CA LEU A 129 -5.92 5.47 -12.72
C LEU A 129 -6.29 6.67 -13.57
N LEU A 130 -5.97 6.60 -14.86
CA LEU A 130 -6.11 7.75 -15.76
C LEU A 130 -7.56 8.02 -16.16
N ASP A 131 -8.43 7.01 -16.04
CA ASP A 131 -9.84 7.09 -16.40
C ASP A 131 -10.74 6.84 -15.17
N PRO A 132 -11.57 7.83 -14.79
CA PRO A 132 -12.45 7.74 -13.63
C PRO A 132 -13.63 6.77 -13.77
N ASP A 133 -13.82 6.10 -14.92
CA ASP A 133 -14.87 5.10 -15.14
C ASP A 133 -14.47 3.68 -14.68
N PHE A 134 -13.22 3.49 -14.24
CA PHE A 134 -12.66 2.21 -13.79
C PHE A 134 -12.37 2.03 -12.28
N PRO A 135 -12.79 2.89 -11.33
CA PRO A 135 -12.31 2.84 -9.95
C PRO A 135 -12.81 1.59 -9.19
N ASP A 136 -13.83 0.91 -9.70
CA ASP A 136 -14.45 -0.28 -9.11
C ASP A 136 -14.24 -1.53 -9.99
N ARG A 137 -13.07 -1.66 -10.61
CA ARG A 137 -12.74 -2.81 -11.46
C ARG A 137 -11.42 -3.48 -11.04
N PRO A 138 -11.32 -4.82 -11.16
CA PRO A 138 -10.07 -5.53 -10.94
C PRO A 138 -9.03 -5.17 -12.00
N TYR A 139 -7.75 -5.27 -11.64
CA TYR A 139 -6.59 -4.93 -12.49
C TYR A 139 -6.69 -5.44 -13.93
N MET A 140 -7.11 -6.69 -14.12
CA MET A 140 -7.18 -7.35 -15.43
C MET A 140 -8.30 -6.81 -16.34
N MET A 141 -9.25 -6.06 -15.78
CA MET A 141 -10.34 -5.41 -16.53
C MET A 141 -10.04 -3.94 -16.88
N ILE A 142 -8.88 -3.42 -16.46
CA ILE A 142 -8.43 -2.05 -16.74
C ILE A 142 -7.33 -2.12 -17.80
N PRO A 143 -7.41 -1.36 -18.90
CA PRO A 143 -6.35 -1.31 -19.89
C PRO A 143 -5.01 -0.94 -19.24
N THR A 144 -3.93 -1.66 -19.57
CA THR A 144 -2.62 -1.49 -18.92
C THR A 144 -2.06 -0.07 -18.99
N HIS A 145 -2.28 0.62 -20.12
CA HIS A 145 -1.87 2.01 -20.30
C HIS A 145 -2.66 3.01 -19.42
N MET A 146 -3.85 2.63 -18.94
CA MET A 146 -4.66 3.44 -18.02
C MET A 146 -4.26 3.29 -16.55
N GLN A 147 -3.31 2.39 -16.27
CA GLN A 147 -2.92 2.05 -14.91
C GLN A 147 -1.39 2.07 -14.69
N PRO A 148 -0.71 3.20 -14.97
CA PRO A 148 0.74 3.31 -14.81
C PRO A 148 1.10 3.19 -13.32
N ILE A 149 2.25 2.57 -13.04
CA ILE A 149 2.80 2.50 -11.68
C ILE A 149 4.13 3.25 -11.63
N LYS A 150 4.25 4.16 -10.66
CA LYS A 150 5.45 4.95 -10.41
C LYS A 150 6.07 4.53 -9.09
N ASN A 151 7.37 4.24 -9.11
CA ASN A 151 8.18 4.13 -7.89
C ASN A 151 8.91 5.47 -7.67
N PHE A 152 8.69 6.11 -6.52
CA PHE A 152 9.25 7.42 -6.19
C PHE A 152 10.66 7.38 -5.57
N LEU A 153 11.26 6.20 -5.39
CA LEU A 153 12.65 6.06 -4.91
C LEU A 153 13.73 6.03 -6.00
N GLY A 154 13.35 6.01 -7.29
CA GLY A 154 14.29 6.24 -8.38
C GLY A 154 14.43 5.11 -9.41
N ASP A 155 13.90 3.92 -9.14
CA ASP A 155 14.08 2.75 -10.01
C ASP A 155 12.75 2.18 -10.51
N GLY A 156 12.49 2.31 -11.82
CA GLY A 156 11.49 1.51 -12.53
C GLY A 156 10.16 2.20 -12.81
N ASP A 157 10.17 3.25 -13.61
CA ASP A 157 8.94 3.77 -14.21
C ASP A 157 8.36 2.73 -15.16
N VAL A 158 7.16 2.25 -14.87
CA VAL A 158 6.38 1.43 -15.80
C VAL A 158 5.13 2.24 -16.17
N GLY A 159 5.35 3.20 -17.05
CA GLY A 159 4.34 3.99 -17.75
C GLY A 159 4.88 4.28 -19.13
N ASN A 160 4.08 4.04 -20.18
CA ASN A 160 4.50 4.36 -21.54
C ASN A 160 4.77 5.86 -21.62
N GLN A 161 6.00 6.22 -22.01
CA GLN A 161 6.27 7.52 -22.62
C GLN A 161 5.55 7.60 -23.96
#